data_AF-A0A4S1G004-F1
#
_entry.id   AF-A0A4S1G004-F1
#
_cell.length_a   1.000
_cell.length_b   1.000
_cell.length_c   1.000
_cell.angle_alpha   90.00
_cell.angle_beta   90.00
_cell.angle_gamma   90.00
#
_symmetry.space_group_name_H-M   'P 1'
#
loop_
_entity.id
_entity.type
_entity.pdbx_description
1 polymer ?
#
loop_
_entity_poly.entity_id
_entity_poly.type
_entity_poly.pdbx_seq_one_letter_code
_entity_poly.pdbx_strand_id
1 'polypeptide(L)'
;AVQRQPDANTVDVVDKVKAMLPSFQNQMPAAASIKLLNDRSTSIRQAVDDVQFTLLLTIALVVMVIFVFLRRITATVIPAVAVPISLIATLGAMFLFGFSIDNIS
;
A
#
# COMPACT_ATOMS: atom_id res chain seq x y z
N ALA A 1 9.08 10.08 22.93
CA ALA A 1 8.72 9.66 21.56
C ALA A 1 7.74 8.51 21.66
N VAL A 2 6.63 8.53 20.91
CA VAL A 2 5.71 7.37 20.83
C VAL A 2 6.31 6.39 19.83
N GLN A 3 6.61 5.17 20.29
CA GLN A 3 7.19 4.11 19.45
C GLN A 3 6.14 3.03 19.22
N ARG A 4 6.07 2.52 17.99
CA ARG A 4 5.20 1.39 17.64
C ARG A 4 5.66 0.12 18.36
N GLN A 5 4.73 -0.74 18.75
CA GLN A 5 5.06 -2.10 19.15
C GLN A 5 5.59 -2.89 17.92
N PRO A 6 6.53 -3.85 18.10
CA PRO A 6 7.21 -4.53 17.00
C PRO A 6 6.31 -5.21 15.97
N ASP A 7 5.11 -5.66 16.36
CA ASP A 7 4.16 -6.41 15.52
C ASP A 7 2.95 -5.59 15.04
N ALA A 8 2.93 -4.28 15.31
CA ALA A 8 1.79 -3.44 14.95
C ALA A 8 1.97 -2.81 13.57
N ASN A 9 0.94 -2.90 12.73
CA ASN A 9 0.88 -2.15 11.47
C ASN A 9 1.02 -0.66 11.76
N THR A 10 2.14 -0.08 11.30
CA THR A 10 2.50 1.31 11.56
C THR A 10 1.42 2.28 11.05
N VAL A 11 0.75 1.95 9.95
CA VAL A 11 -0.33 2.78 9.38
C VAL A 11 -1.56 2.77 10.28
N ASP A 12 -2.02 1.58 10.69
CA ASP A 12 -3.20 1.44 11.57
C ASP A 12 -2.99 2.07 12.95
N VAL A 13 -1.76 1.97 13.49
CA VAL A 13 -1.42 2.60 14.77
C VAL A 13 -1.48 4.12 14.65
N VAL A 14 -0.91 4.69 13.59
CA VAL A 14 -0.93 6.15 13.39
C VAL A 14 -2.35 6.65 13.15
N ASP A 15 -3.18 5.91 12.42
CA ASP A 15 -4.59 6.28 12.21
C ASP A 15 -5.37 6.29 13.51
N LYS A 16 -5.19 5.28 14.38
CA LYS A 16 -5.83 5.24 15.71
C LYS A 16 -5.35 6.40 16.61
N VAL A 17 -4.06 6.72 16.57
CA VAL A 17 -3.52 7.86 17.34
C VAL A 17 -4.11 9.17 16.80
N LYS A 18 -4.15 9.37 15.49
CA LYS A 18 -4.76 10.55 14.85
C LYS A 18 -6.25 10.67 15.13
N ALA A 19 -6.98 9.56 15.18
CA ALA A 19 -8.42 9.54 15.51
C ALA A 19 -8.69 9.94 16.97
N MET A 20 -7.74 9.68 17.88
CA MET A 20 -7.85 10.06 19.29
C MET A 20 -7.38 11.50 19.57
N LEU A 21 -6.50 12.09 18.72
CA LEU A 21 -5.98 13.45 18.88
C LEU A 21 -7.06 14.55 19.08
N PRO A 22 -8.21 14.56 18.38
CA PRO A 22 -9.25 15.57 18.57
C PRO A 22 -9.85 15.55 19.98
N SER A 23 -10.05 14.34 20.54
CA SER A 23 -10.58 14.19 21.90
C SER A 23 -9.63 14.73 22.97
N PHE A 24 -8.32 14.66 22.72
CA PHE A 24 -7.30 15.24 23.59
C PHE A 24 -7.15 16.75 23.38
N GLN A 25 -7.20 17.24 22.13
CA GLN A 25 -7.18 18.69 21.85
C GLN A 25 -8.35 19.43 22.50
N ASN A 26 -9.54 18.83 22.53
CA ASN A 26 -10.72 19.42 23.19
C ASN A 26 -10.60 19.50 24.72
N GLN A 27 -9.68 18.73 25.32
CA GLN A 27 -9.42 18.74 26.76
C GLN A 27 -8.19 19.58 27.13
N MET A 28 -7.49 20.16 26.14
CA MET A 28 -6.29 20.97 26.35
C MET A 28 -6.62 22.47 26.49
N PRO A 29 -5.89 23.22 27.34
CA PRO A 29 -6.01 24.67 27.41
C PRO A 29 -5.61 25.32 26.07
N ALA A 30 -6.22 26.45 25.71
CA ALA A 30 -5.99 27.18 24.46
C ALA A 30 -4.52 27.55 24.16
N ALA A 31 -3.62 27.42 25.13
CA ALA A 31 -2.19 27.69 25.02
C ALA A 31 -1.35 26.49 24.52
N ALA A 32 -1.92 25.29 24.39
CA ALA A 32 -1.16 24.09 24.00
C ALA A 32 -1.59 23.59 22.61
N SER A 33 -0.64 23.56 21.65
CA SER A 33 -0.86 23.05 20.29
C SER A 33 -0.08 21.76 20.06
N ILE A 34 -0.75 20.69 19.62
CA ILE A 34 -0.09 19.46 19.17
C ILE A 34 0.21 19.59 17.68
N LYS A 35 1.51 19.69 17.31
CA LYS A 35 1.98 19.58 15.92
C LYS A 35 2.63 18.22 15.70
N LEU A 36 2.16 17.51 14.68
CA LEU A 36 2.81 16.30 14.17
C LEU A 36 4.13 16.71 13.50
N LEU A 37 5.28 16.42 14.13
CA LEU A 37 6.60 16.75 13.59
C LEU A 37 7.14 15.71 12.61
N ASN A 38 6.84 14.43 12.83
CA ASN A 38 7.37 13.34 12.00
C ASN A 38 6.35 12.21 11.94
N ASP A 39 5.71 12.06 10.78
CA ASP A 39 4.73 11.01 10.53
C ASP A 39 5.31 10.03 9.52
N ARG A 40 5.78 8.87 9.99
CA ARG A 40 6.31 7.84 9.10
C ARG A 40 5.21 7.15 8.27
N SER A 41 3.92 7.29 8.64
CA SER A 41 2.82 6.70 7.88
C SER A 41 2.58 7.41 6.54
N THR A 42 2.93 8.69 6.40
CA THR A 42 2.75 9.42 5.13
C THR A 42 3.70 8.91 4.06
N SER A 43 4.97 8.71 4.38
CA SER A 43 5.94 8.13 3.44
C SER A 43 5.59 6.69 3.05
N ILE A 44 5.06 5.89 3.99
CA ILE A 44 4.59 4.53 3.69
C ILE A 44 3.40 4.57 2.73
N ARG A 45 2.40 5.44 2.98
CA ARG A 45 1.25 5.59 2.09
C ARG A 45 1.65 6.05 0.70
N GLN A 46 2.54 7.03 0.60
CA GLN A 46 3.07 7.50 -0.68
C GLN A 46 3.79 6.39 -1.44
N ALA A 47 4.64 5.61 -0.77
CA ALA A 47 5.32 4.47 -1.41
C ALA A 47 4.32 3.41 -1.90
N VAL A 48 3.26 3.12 -1.13
CA VAL A 48 2.20 2.19 -1.54
C VAL A 48 1.45 2.70 -2.76
N ASP A 49 1.07 3.97 -2.79
CA ASP A 49 0.37 4.59 -3.92
C ASP A 49 1.24 4.56 -5.20
N ASP A 50 2.53 4.89 -5.06
CA ASP A 50 3.49 4.85 -6.18
C ASP A 50 3.68 3.42 -6.72
N VAL A 51 3.77 2.43 -5.83
CA VAL A 51 3.88 1.01 -6.23
C VAL A 51 2.59 0.55 -6.94
N GLN A 52 1.41 0.91 -6.43
CA GLN A 52 0.14 0.57 -7.07
C GLN A 52 0.03 1.17 -8.48
N PHE A 53 0.39 2.45 -8.63
CA PHE A 53 0.42 3.12 -9.93
C PHE A 53 1.38 2.43 -10.88
N THR A 54 2.61 2.19 -10.43
CA THR A 54 3.65 1.56 -11.25
C THR A 54 3.25 0.15 -11.67
N LEU A 55 2.67 -0.65 -10.77
CA LEU A 55 2.19 -2.00 -11.07
C LEU A 55 1.10 -1.98 -12.16
N LEU A 56 0.10 -1.10 -12.03
CA LEU A 56 -0.95 -0.96 -13.05
C LEU A 56 -0.38 -0.50 -14.39
N LEU A 57 0.53 0.47 -14.37
CA LEU A 57 1.21 0.95 -15.57
C LEU A 57 2.01 -0.17 -16.24
N THR A 58 2.78 -0.94 -15.48
CA THR A 58 3.57 -2.07 -15.99
C THR A 58 2.66 -3.14 -16.60
N ILE A 59 1.57 -3.52 -15.93
CA ILE A 59 0.61 -4.50 -16.47
C ILE A 59 0.02 -4.00 -17.79
N ALA A 60 -0.42 -2.75 -17.83
CA ALA A 60 -0.98 -2.14 -19.04
C ALA A 60 0.04 -2.12 -20.19
N LEU A 61 1.28 -1.75 -19.92
CA LEU A 61 2.36 -1.73 -20.90
C LEU A 61 2.68 -3.12 -21.44
N VAL A 62 2.78 -4.13 -20.56
CA VAL A 62 3.03 -5.53 -20.98
C VAL A 62 1.91 -6.04 -21.87
N VAL A 63 0.64 -5.82 -21.48
CA VAL A 63 -0.53 -6.20 -22.30
C VAL A 63 -0.52 -5.48 -23.64
N MET A 64 -0.21 -4.19 -23.67
CA MET A 64 -0.10 -3.40 -24.90
C MET A 64 1.00 -3.96 -25.82
N VAL A 65 2.20 -4.24 -25.32
CA VAL A 65 3.30 -4.80 -26.12
C VAL A 65 2.89 -6.15 -26.71
N ILE A 66 2.32 -7.04 -25.91
CA ILE A 66 1.84 -8.36 -26.38
C ILE A 66 0.77 -8.18 -27.46
N PHE A 67 -0.16 -7.24 -27.28
CA PHE A 67 -1.19 -6.94 -28.27
C PHE A 67 -0.60 -6.46 -29.60
N VAL A 68 0.37 -5.54 -29.57
CA VAL A 68 1.02 -5.01 -30.77
C VAL A 68 1.73 -6.11 -31.56
N PHE A 69 2.39 -7.05 -30.87
CA PHE A 69 3.08 -8.17 -31.52
C PHE A 69 2.12 -9.22 -32.08
N LEU A 70 1.08 -9.59 -31.34
CA LEU A 70 0.18 -10.68 -31.75
C LEU A 70 -0.94 -10.22 -32.69
N ARG A 71 -1.33 -8.93 -32.64
CA ARG A 71 -2.48 -8.32 -33.35
C ARG A 71 -3.78 -9.11 -33.22
N ARG A 72 -3.90 -9.99 -32.20
CA ARG A 72 -5.01 -10.91 -32.00
C ARG A 72 -5.44 -10.86 -30.54
N ILE A 73 -6.63 -10.28 -30.30
CA ILE A 73 -7.18 -10.04 -28.96
C ILE A 73 -7.22 -11.32 -28.13
N THR A 74 -7.67 -12.43 -28.69
CA THR A 74 -7.78 -13.70 -27.97
C THR A 74 -6.44 -14.23 -27.46
N ALA A 75 -5.34 -13.91 -28.15
CA ALA A 75 -4.00 -14.33 -27.73
C ALA A 75 -3.43 -13.40 -26.63
N THR A 76 -3.88 -12.14 -26.59
CA THR A 76 -3.51 -11.16 -25.55
C THR A 76 -4.29 -11.34 -24.24
N VAL A 77 -5.53 -11.86 -24.31
CA VAL A 77 -6.38 -12.06 -23.11
C VAL A 77 -5.74 -13.04 -22.13
N ILE A 78 -5.04 -14.07 -22.62
CA ILE A 78 -4.39 -15.09 -21.79
C ILE A 78 -3.39 -14.44 -20.80
N PRO A 79 -2.35 -13.70 -21.25
CA PRO A 79 -1.43 -13.03 -20.34
C PRO A 79 -2.08 -11.89 -19.54
N ALA A 80 -3.05 -11.18 -20.12
CA ALA A 80 -3.75 -10.09 -19.42
C ALA A 80 -4.48 -10.56 -18.16
N VAL A 81 -4.99 -11.79 -18.15
CA VAL A 81 -5.65 -12.40 -16.99
C VAL A 81 -4.66 -13.17 -16.12
N ALA A 82 -3.64 -13.79 -16.71
CA ALA A 82 -2.64 -14.56 -15.96
C ALA A 82 -1.84 -13.70 -14.98
N VAL A 83 -1.45 -12.47 -15.37
CA VAL A 83 -0.64 -11.56 -14.53
C VAL A 83 -1.35 -11.11 -13.24
N PRO A 84 -2.60 -10.60 -13.26
CA PRO A 84 -3.29 -10.24 -12.02
C PRO A 84 -3.61 -11.48 -11.16
N ILE A 85 -3.93 -12.62 -11.77
CA ILE A 85 -4.17 -13.87 -11.02
C ILE A 85 -2.90 -14.34 -10.31
N SER A 86 -1.74 -14.29 -10.96
CA SER A 86 -0.48 -14.70 -10.33
C SER A 86 -0.13 -13.80 -9.15
N LEU A 87 -0.39 -12.50 -9.25
CA LEU A 87 -0.22 -11.57 -8.13
C LEU A 87 -1.13 -11.92 -6.95
N ILE A 88 -2.42 -12.15 -7.21
CA ILE A 88 -3.38 -12.57 -6.17
C ILE A 88 -2.95 -13.90 -5.54
N ALA A 89 -2.49 -14.86 -6.35
CA ALA A 89 -2.01 -16.15 -5.87
C ALA A 89 -0.77 -16.00 -4.96
N THR A 90 0.18 -15.15 -5.35
CA THR A 90 1.37 -14.85 -4.53
C THR A 90 0.98 -14.18 -3.22
N LEU A 91 0.09 -13.20 -3.25
CA LEU A 91 -0.43 -12.54 -2.05
C LEU A 91 -1.18 -13.52 -1.13
N GLY A 92 -1.96 -14.43 -1.71
CA GLY A 92 -2.64 -15.50 -0.97
C GLY A 92 -1.66 -16.47 -0.32
N ALA A 93 -0.60 -16.85 -1.03
CA ALA A 93 0.46 -17.68 -0.47
C ALA A 93 1.20 -16.94 0.67
N MET A 94 1.53 -15.66 0.48
CA MET A 94 2.13 -14.83 1.52
C MET A 94 1.27 -14.78 2.78
N PHE A 95 -0.05 -14.63 2.64
CA PHE A 95 -0.97 -14.69 3.76
C PHE A 95 -0.94 -16.04 4.50
N LEU A 96 -0.88 -17.15 3.77
CA LEU A 96 -0.82 -18.50 4.36
C LEU A 96 0.49 -18.76 5.12
N PHE A 97 1.61 -18.19 4.66
CA PHE A 97 2.91 -18.31 5.30
C PHE A 97 3.20 -17.21 6.33
N GLY A 98 2.28 -16.26 6.52
CA GLY A 98 2.44 -15.17 7.49
C GLY A 98 3.45 -14.10 7.07
N PHE A 99 3.74 -13.94 5.77
CA PHE A 99 4.60 -12.88 5.26
C PHE A 99 3.87 -11.52 5.25
N SER A 100 4.62 -10.44 5.52
CA SER A 100 4.12 -9.07 5.45
C SER A 100 4.43 -8.42 4.11
N ILE A 101 3.62 -7.42 3.73
CA ILE A 101 3.94 -6.51 2.63
C ILE A 101 4.91 -5.45 3.15
N ASP A 102 6.08 -5.34 2.55
CA ASP A 102 7.05 -4.28 2.83
C ASP A 102 7.85 -3.95 1.56
N ASN A 103 8.77 -2.99 1.65
CA ASN A 103 9.54 -2.52 0.49
C ASN A 103 10.72 -3.44 0.11
N ILE A 104 10.98 -4.50 0.88
CA ILE A 104 12.09 -5.45 0.69
C ILE A 104 11.59 -6.88 0.43
N SER A 105 10.37 -7.24 0.87
CA SER A 105 9.74 -8.54 0.60
C SER A 105 9.09 -8.64 -0.79
#